data_AF-A0A2G0Q4K1-F1
#
_entry.id   AF-A0A2G0Q4K1-F1
#
_cell.length_a   1.000
_cell.length_b   1.000
_cell.length_c   1.000
_cell.angle_alpha   90.00
_cell.angle_beta   90.00
_cell.angle_gamma   90.00
#
_symmetry.space_group_name_H-M   'P 1'
#
loop_
_entity.id
_entity.type
_entity.pdbx_description
1 polymer ?
#
loop_
_entity_poly.entity_id
_entity_poly.type
_entity_poly.pdbx_seq_one_letter_code
_entity_poly.pdbx_strand_id
1 'polypeptide(L)'
;MKYRSAFSRARKHPYLFVTHKQGTYQGEPLSNSGFGKVMSALQGVAEKFSPVHAHAFRHSWNYSFSKALDKVAGKHSPEKEEQMRSYLMGWKETSGTAATYNRRHIKEKAKEAVLEFQRNIGCQE
;
A
#
# COMPACT_ATOMS: atom_id res chain seq x y z
N MET A 1 -23.13 0.75 -7.63
CA MET A 1 -23.60 1.81 -6.69
C MET A 1 -24.86 1.44 -5.89
N LYS A 2 -25.48 0.26 -6.11
CA LYS A 2 -26.79 -0.16 -5.57
C LYS A 2 -26.93 -0.08 -4.03
N TYR A 3 -25.84 -0.32 -3.28
CA TYR A 3 -25.88 -0.38 -1.81
C TYR A 3 -25.72 0.97 -1.13
N ARG A 4 -24.85 1.85 -1.66
CA ARG A 4 -24.62 3.19 -1.10
C ARG A 4 -25.82 4.11 -1.30
N SER A 5 -26.41 4.10 -2.51
CA SER A 5 -27.52 4.99 -2.88
C SER A 5 -28.82 4.73 -2.12
N ALA A 6 -28.92 3.57 -1.45
CA ALA A 6 -30.06 3.23 -0.59
C ALA A 6 -30.20 4.16 0.62
N PHE A 7 -29.09 4.77 1.08
CA PHE A 7 -29.10 5.67 2.23
C PHE A 7 -29.24 7.13 1.76
N SER A 8 -30.26 7.85 2.25
CA SER A 8 -30.53 9.23 1.86
C SER A 8 -29.36 10.18 2.15
N ARG A 9 -28.68 10.00 3.27
CA ARG A 9 -27.52 10.82 3.68
C ARG A 9 -26.29 10.57 2.82
N ALA A 10 -26.09 9.34 2.33
CA ALA A 10 -24.98 9.02 1.44
C ALA A 10 -25.07 9.79 0.12
N ARG A 11 -26.27 10.16 -0.32
CA ARG A 11 -26.47 10.97 -1.54
C ARG A 11 -26.05 12.44 -1.37
N LYS A 12 -25.76 12.90 -0.15
CA LYS A 12 -25.43 14.31 0.15
C LYS A 12 -23.93 14.64 0.12
N HIS A 13 -23.08 13.65 -0.14
CA HIS A 13 -21.62 13.83 -0.15
C HIS A 13 -20.98 12.94 -1.22
N PRO A 14 -19.70 13.17 -1.62
CA PRO A 14 -19.05 12.40 -2.67
C PRO A 14 -18.37 11.11 -2.20
N TYR A 15 -18.17 10.92 -0.88
CA TYR A 15 -17.45 9.75 -0.35
C TYR A 15 -18.09 8.40 -0.72
N LEU A 16 -17.28 7.45 -1.19
CA LEU A 16 -17.74 6.11 -1.59
C LEU A 16 -18.12 5.22 -0.40
N PHE A 17 -17.27 5.17 0.62
CA PHE A 17 -17.50 4.35 1.81
C PHE A 17 -18.33 5.08 2.84
N VAL A 18 -19.45 4.47 3.24
CA VAL A 18 -20.42 5.04 4.18
C VAL A 18 -20.75 4.05 5.28
N THR A 19 -21.26 4.57 6.40
CA THR A 19 -21.69 3.75 7.53
C THR A 19 -23.04 3.10 7.24
N HIS A 20 -23.10 1.77 7.22
CA HIS A 20 -24.35 1.03 6.96
C HIS A 20 -25.15 0.73 8.24
N LYS A 21 -24.48 0.73 9.40
CA LYS A 21 -25.11 0.47 10.70
C LYS A 21 -26.26 1.45 10.92
N GLN A 22 -27.43 0.92 11.26
CA GLN A 22 -28.60 1.72 11.58
C GLN A 22 -28.32 2.64 12.78
N GLY A 23 -28.78 3.89 12.69
CA GLY A 23 -28.63 4.89 13.73
C GLY A 23 -28.29 6.27 13.15
N THR A 24 -27.87 7.17 14.04
CA THR A 24 -27.69 8.59 13.73
C THR A 24 -26.67 8.88 12.62
N TYR A 25 -25.70 7.98 12.39
CA TYR A 25 -24.65 8.16 11.39
C TYR A 25 -24.85 7.29 10.13
N GLN A 26 -26.02 6.66 9.97
CA GLN A 26 -26.26 5.80 8.80
C GLN A 26 -26.23 6.62 7.51
N GLY A 27 -25.42 6.17 6.55
CA GLY A 27 -25.18 6.88 5.30
C GLY A 27 -24.19 8.03 5.38
N GLU A 28 -23.62 8.34 6.55
CA GLU A 28 -22.50 9.29 6.66
C GLU A 28 -21.18 8.63 6.20
N PRO A 29 -20.14 9.43 5.85
CA PRO A 29 -18.83 8.91 5.50
C PRO A 29 -18.25 8.00 6.59
N LEU A 30 -17.56 6.94 6.17
CA LEU A 30 -16.87 6.05 7.11
C LEU A 30 -15.79 6.84 7.88
N SER A 31 -15.86 6.82 9.21
CA SER A 31 -14.85 7.48 10.05
C SER A 31 -13.55 6.68 10.16
N ASN A 32 -12.47 7.33 10.58
CA ASN A 32 -11.19 6.66 10.87
C ASN A 32 -11.35 5.55 11.93
N SER A 33 -12.16 5.79 12.97
CA SER A 33 -12.45 4.79 13.99
C SER A 33 -13.28 3.62 13.45
N GLY A 34 -14.22 3.91 12.53
CA GLY A 34 -14.98 2.89 11.81
C GLY A 34 -14.08 2.01 10.95
N PHE A 35 -13.15 2.63 10.20
CA PHE A 35 -12.15 1.91 9.42
C PHE A 35 -11.20 1.09 10.32
N GLY A 36 -10.79 1.63 11.47
CA GLY A 36 -10.02 0.89 12.48
C GLY A 36 -10.72 -0.37 12.96
N LYS A 37 -12.05 -0.32 13.18
CA LYS A 37 -12.84 -1.51 13.54
C LYS A 37 -12.87 -2.56 12.44
N VAL A 38 -12.88 -2.15 11.17
CA VAL A 38 -12.74 -3.09 10.05
C VAL A 38 -11.39 -3.81 10.12
N MET A 39 -10.31 -3.09 10.44
CA MET A 39 -8.99 -3.71 10.63
C MET A 39 -8.97 -4.69 11.80
N SER A 40 -9.53 -4.31 12.95
CA SER A 40 -9.63 -5.21 14.10
C SER A 40 -10.44 -6.47 13.78
N ALA A 41 -11.53 -6.34 13.03
CA ALA A 41 -12.30 -7.49 12.56
C ALA A 41 -11.47 -8.42 11.66
N LEU A 42 -10.66 -7.86 10.75
CA LEU A 42 -9.76 -8.63 9.89
C LEU A 42 -8.66 -9.34 10.69
N GLN A 43 -8.06 -8.66 11.68
CA GLN A 43 -7.07 -9.25 12.58
C GLN A 43 -7.64 -10.45 13.35
N GLY A 44 -8.93 -10.41 13.72
CA GLY A 44 -9.61 -11.49 14.44
C GLY A 44 -9.93 -12.73 13.60
N VAL A 45 -9.77 -12.69 12.26
CA VAL A 45 -10.09 -13.84 11.39
C VAL A 45 -9.09 -14.98 11.55
N ALA A 46 -7.80 -14.67 11.69
CA ALA A 46 -6.73 -15.65 11.86
C ALA A 46 -5.45 -14.96 12.37
N GLU A 47 -4.61 -15.67 13.11
CA GLU A 47 -3.36 -15.15 13.69
C GLU A 47 -2.44 -14.49 12.63
N LYS A 48 -2.38 -15.07 11.43
CA LYS A 48 -1.62 -14.51 10.29
C LYS A 48 -2.04 -13.10 9.87
N PHE A 49 -3.23 -12.65 10.27
CA PHE A 49 -3.73 -11.29 9.99
C PHE A 49 -3.46 -10.30 11.12
N SER A 50 -2.85 -10.72 12.23
CA SER A 50 -2.45 -9.81 13.33
C SER A 50 -1.64 -8.58 12.88
N PRO A 51 -0.78 -8.61 11.84
CA PRO A 51 -0.05 -7.42 11.41
C PRO A 51 -0.89 -6.46 10.54
N VAL A 52 -2.09 -6.85 10.12
CA VAL A 52 -2.92 -6.06 9.19
C VAL A 52 -3.47 -4.83 9.90
N HIS A 53 -3.15 -3.65 9.37
CA HIS A 53 -3.70 -2.37 9.82
C HIS A 53 -3.69 -1.39 8.64
N ALA A 54 -4.29 -0.20 8.82
CA ALA A 54 -4.46 0.78 7.74
C ALA A 54 -3.16 1.10 6.99
N HIS A 55 -2.06 1.34 7.72
CA HIS A 55 -0.76 1.68 7.12
C HIS A 55 -0.05 0.48 6.48
N ALA A 56 -0.32 -0.76 6.92
CA ALA A 56 0.25 -1.96 6.32
C ALA A 56 -0.06 -2.03 4.81
N PHE A 57 -1.28 -1.69 4.39
CA PHE A 57 -1.63 -1.65 2.96
C PHE A 57 -0.78 -0.66 2.17
N ARG A 58 -0.49 0.50 2.77
CA ARG A 58 0.38 1.52 2.15
C ARG A 58 1.81 0.99 1.96
N HIS A 59 2.33 0.27 2.96
CA HIS A 59 3.65 -0.37 2.86
C HIS A 59 3.66 -1.50 1.82
N SER A 60 2.66 -2.37 1.83
CA SER A 60 2.52 -3.48 0.88
C SER A 60 2.36 -3.00 -0.57
N TRP A 61 1.63 -1.91 -0.79
CA TRP A 61 1.53 -1.30 -2.11
C TRP A 61 2.89 -0.79 -2.59
N ASN A 62 3.65 -0.08 -1.75
CA ASN A 62 4.98 0.42 -2.14
C ASN A 62 5.96 -0.72 -2.43
N TYR A 63 5.90 -1.81 -1.65
CA TYR A 63 6.67 -3.01 -1.91
C TYR A 63 6.34 -3.63 -3.28
N SER A 64 5.04 -3.76 -3.57
CA SER A 64 4.55 -4.32 -4.84
C SER A 64 4.88 -3.42 -6.03
N PHE A 65 4.86 -2.10 -5.82
CA PHE A 65 5.24 -1.11 -6.83
C PHE A 65 6.70 -1.25 -7.24
N SER A 66 7.63 -1.40 -6.29
CA SER A 66 9.04 -1.68 -6.61
C SER A 66 9.21 -2.95 -7.44
N LYS A 67 8.50 -4.03 -7.09
CA LYS A 67 8.52 -5.29 -7.86
C LYS A 67 7.89 -5.16 -9.24
N ALA A 68 6.90 -4.29 -9.41
CA ALA A 68 6.30 -4.03 -10.70
C ALA A 68 7.27 -3.28 -11.61
N LEU A 69 7.99 -2.28 -11.08
CA LEU A 69 9.02 -1.54 -11.83
C LEU A 69 10.14 -2.44 -12.35
N ASP A 70 10.59 -3.41 -11.54
CA ASP A 70 11.60 -4.40 -11.96
C ASP A 70 11.19 -5.20 -13.22
N LYS A 71 9.89 -5.33 -13.49
CA LYS A 71 9.35 -6.11 -14.61
C LYS A 71 9.11 -5.29 -15.87
N VAL A 72 9.14 -3.96 -15.78
CA VAL A 72 8.89 -3.08 -16.94
C VAL A 72 10.14 -3.03 -17.81
N ALA A 73 9.96 -3.13 -19.13
CA ALA A 73 11.04 -2.96 -20.08
C ALA A 73 11.49 -1.48 -20.12
N GLY A 74 12.78 -1.24 -19.92
CA GLY A 74 13.34 0.09 -19.76
C GLY A 74 13.45 0.49 -18.29
N LYS A 75 14.69 0.66 -17.82
CA LYS A 75 14.95 1.06 -16.43
C LYS A 75 14.56 2.53 -16.26
N HIS A 76 13.69 2.80 -15.30
CA HIS A 76 13.50 4.17 -14.83
C HIS A 76 14.71 4.62 -14.03
N SER A 77 15.04 5.91 -14.07
CA SER A 77 16.04 6.46 -13.16
C SER A 77 15.48 6.45 -11.73
N PRO A 78 16.33 6.36 -10.69
CA PRO A 78 15.88 6.40 -9.30
C PRO A 78 15.00 7.61 -8.97
N GLU A 79 15.30 8.76 -9.56
CA GLU A 79 14.57 10.02 -9.39
C GLU A 79 13.17 9.91 -10.00
N LYS A 80 13.05 9.31 -11.19
CA LYS A 80 11.76 9.11 -11.84
C LYS A 80 10.89 8.12 -11.07
N GLU A 81 11.48 7.05 -10.51
CA GLU A 81 10.77 6.14 -9.63
C GLU A 81 10.25 6.84 -8.37
N GLU A 82 11.06 7.73 -7.80
CA GLU A 82 10.69 8.51 -6.61
C GLU A 82 9.55 9.48 -6.89
N GLN A 83 9.58 10.18 -8.03
CA GLN A 83 8.50 11.06 -8.49
C GLN A 83 7.19 10.29 -8.72
N MET A 84 7.25 9.18 -9.47
CA MET A 84 6.07 8.35 -9.73
C MET A 84 5.47 7.83 -8.42
N ARG A 85 6.29 7.34 -7.49
CA ARG A 85 5.83 6.86 -6.20
C ARG A 85 5.20 7.98 -5.39
N SER A 86 5.83 9.15 -5.34
CA SER A 86 5.31 10.31 -4.60
C SER A 86 3.96 10.75 -5.14
N TYR A 87 3.82 10.86 -6.46
CA TYR A 87 2.56 11.19 -7.13
C TYR A 87 1.45 10.18 -6.80
N LEU A 88 1.71 8.88 -7.01
CA LEU A 88 0.71 7.83 -6.78
C LEU A 88 0.30 7.72 -5.31
N MET A 89 1.21 8.03 -4.40
CA MET A 89 0.97 7.97 -2.97
C MET A 89 0.44 9.29 -2.38
N GLY A 90 0.38 10.37 -3.17
CA GLY A 90 -0.02 11.69 -2.70
C GLY A 90 0.98 12.32 -1.74
N TRP A 91 2.26 11.98 -1.85
CA TRP A 91 3.33 12.66 -1.12
C TRP A 91 3.83 13.87 -1.88
N LYS A 92 4.25 14.90 -1.14
CA LYS A 92 5.08 15.96 -1.71
C LYS A 92 6.39 15.33 -2.18
N GLU A 93 6.83 15.64 -3.40
CA GLU A 93 8.04 15.09 -3.99
C GLU A 93 9.28 15.31 -3.10
N THR A 94 9.36 16.45 -2.43
CA THR A 94 10.47 16.80 -1.54
C THR A 94 10.33 16.24 -0.12
N SER A 95 9.35 15.37 0.16
CA SER A 95 9.11 14.85 1.51
C SER A 95 10.11 13.77 1.94
N GLY A 96 10.89 13.22 1.01
CA GLY A 96 11.84 12.12 1.26
C GLY A 96 11.19 10.79 1.68
N THR A 97 9.86 10.71 1.75
CA THR A 97 9.17 9.49 2.20
C THR A 97 9.31 8.36 1.18
N ALA A 98 9.34 8.70 -0.11
CA ALA A 98 9.52 7.73 -1.18
C ALA A 98 10.94 7.14 -1.18
N ALA A 99 11.96 7.92 -0.82
CA ALA A 99 13.35 7.46 -0.68
C ALA A 99 13.53 6.28 0.29
N THR A 100 12.72 6.20 1.36
CA THR A 100 12.75 5.07 2.31
C THR A 100 12.50 3.73 1.60
N TYR A 101 11.53 3.70 0.67
CA TYR A 101 11.19 2.49 -0.07
C TYR A 101 12.20 2.18 -1.19
N ASN A 102 12.79 3.21 -1.82
CA ASN A 102 13.88 3.04 -2.78
C ASN A 102 15.09 2.41 -2.10
N ARG A 103 15.50 2.92 -0.93
CA ARG A 103 16.62 2.39 -0.17
C ARG A 103 16.41 0.93 0.22
N ARG A 104 15.21 0.57 0.67
CA ARG A 104 14.83 -0.81 0.97
C ARG A 104 14.98 -1.71 -0.26
N HIS A 105 14.47 -1.26 -1.42
CA HIS A 105 14.55 -2.01 -2.68
C HIS A 105 15.99 -2.23 -3.13
N ILE A 106 16.81 -1.18 -3.11
CA ILE A 106 18.24 -1.27 -3.46
C ILE A 106 18.96 -2.27 -2.55
N LYS A 107 18.67 -2.27 -1.24
CA LYS A 107 19.27 -3.22 -0.30
C LYS A 107 18.88 -4.66 -0.62
N GLU A 108 17.63 -4.91 -1.01
CA GLU A 108 17.17 -6.25 -1.43
C GLU A 108 17.88 -6.70 -2.72
N LYS A 109 17.95 -5.83 -3.72
CA LYS A 109 18.67 -6.11 -4.98
C LYS A 109 20.16 -6.36 -4.79
N ALA A 110 20.81 -5.57 -3.94
CA ALA A 110 22.22 -5.79 -3.60
C ALA A 110 22.44 -7.17 -2.94
N LYS A 111 21.53 -7.58 -2.05
CA LYS A 111 21.57 -8.91 -1.43
C LYS A 111 21.38 -10.02 -2.46
N GLU A 112 20.42 -9.87 -3.37
CA GLU A 112 20.19 -10.82 -4.48
C GLU A 112 21.46 -10.99 -5.33
N ALA A 113 22.06 -9.87 -5.77
CA ALA A 113 23.25 -9.87 -6.60
C ALA A 113 24.47 -10.53 -5.92
N VAL A 114 24.70 -10.29 -4.63
CA VAL A 114 25.81 -10.91 -3.89
C VAL A 114 25.61 -12.42 -3.75
N LEU A 115 24.38 -12.87 -3.45
CA LEU A 115 24.09 -14.31 -3.36
C LEU A 115 24.25 -15.02 -4.70
N GLU A 116 23.86 -14.37 -5.79
CA GLU A 116 24.06 -14.88 -7.15
C GLU A 116 25.56 -14.98 -7.49
N PHE A 117 26.33 -13.93 -7.21
CA PHE A 117 27.78 -13.93 -7.39
C PHE A 117 28.48 -15.07 -6.64
N GLN A 118 28.10 -15.31 -5.38
CA GLN A 118 28.65 -16.41 -4.58
C GLN A 118 28.36 -17.79 -5.19
N ARG A 119 27.14 -18.02 -5.69
CA ARG A 119 26.77 -19.30 -6.33
C ARG A 119 27.58 -19.54 -7.60
N ASN A 120 27.80 -18.49 -8.39
CA ASN A 120 28.53 -18.59 -9.64
C ASN A 120 30.02 -18.88 -9.42
N ILE A 121 30.60 -18.39 -8.32
CA ILE A 121 31.99 -18.74 -7.94
C ILE A 121 32.07 -20.16 -7.37
N GLY A 122 31.12 -20.57 -6.53
CA GLY A 122 31.12 -21.89 -5.88
C GLY A 122 30.78 -23.08 -6.78
N CYS A 123 30.38 -22.87 -8.04
CA CYS A 123 30.13 -23.93 -9.02
C CYS A 123 31.26 -24.07 -10.06
N GLN A 124 32.42 -23.43 -9.84
CA GLN A 124 33.61 -23.55 -10.71
C GLN A 124 34.61 -24.64 -10.26
N GLU A 125 34.19 -25.55 -9.38
CA GLU A 125 34.93 -26.77 -8.99
C GLU A 125 34.18 -28.02 -9.45
#